data_AF-A0A542AHM0-F1
#
_entry.id   AF-A0A542AHM0-F1
#
_cell.length_a   1.000
_cell.length_b   1.000
_cell.length_c   1.000
_cell.angle_alpha   90.00
_cell.angle_beta   90.00
_cell.angle_gamma   90.00
#
_symmetry.space_group_name_H-M   'P 1'
#
loop_
_entity.id
_entity.type
_entity.pdbx_description
1 polymer ?
#
loop_
_entity_poly.entity_id
_entity_poly.type
_entity_poly.pdbx_seq_one_letter_code
_entity_poly.pdbx_strand_id
1 'polypeptide(L)'
;MLSMNDIINASFRKSGFSGYRTDDVDQFIDQVKESYDALLKKDLEQKEAYERLKAENEQLLEKMKILAAKVEDYRLEEDEIKNALVSAQKLGDASIRESRHKAEIIVKDANIKAERIISGAKQSVTEQQKEMERLQQTVSDFRSKLLGLYKEHLTLIDALPAHKPEAAPVPVQNAEVLVPEPASPSPAAEEEAQPLEESAPSEKQDRLFNTEVSNFDEDDFPPEGKPKHFSSIQFSDEDETADGEDSSEGIYDRH
;
A
#
# COMPACT_ATOMS: atom_id res chain seq x y z
N MET A 1 55.40 3.63 -63.65
CA MET A 1 55.98 2.39 -63.11
C MET A 1 56.15 1.42 -64.26
N LEU A 2 57.38 0.97 -64.51
CA LEU A 2 57.62 -0.17 -65.37
C LEU A 2 57.07 -1.43 -64.69
N SER A 3 56.39 -2.27 -65.47
CA SER A 3 56.08 -3.63 -65.07
C SER A 3 57.28 -4.54 -65.32
N MET A 4 57.25 -5.74 -64.72
CA MET A 4 58.29 -6.74 -64.98
C MET A 4 58.40 -7.09 -66.49
N ASN A 5 57.28 -7.07 -67.22
CA ASN A 5 57.26 -7.32 -68.66
C ASN A 5 57.90 -6.17 -69.45
N ASP A 6 57.80 -4.93 -68.98
CA ASP A 6 58.44 -3.78 -69.62
C ASP A 6 59.96 -3.80 -69.43
N ILE A 7 60.42 -4.33 -68.29
CA ILE A 7 61.86 -4.53 -68.00
C ILE A 7 62.43 -5.67 -68.86
N ILE A 8 61.71 -6.78 -69.00
CA ILE A 8 62.15 -7.95 -69.77
C ILE A 8 62.26 -7.64 -71.27
N ASN A 9 61.38 -6.80 -71.80
CA ASN A 9 61.33 -6.46 -73.23
C ASN A 9 62.10 -5.17 -73.58
N ALA A 10 62.89 -4.62 -72.66
CA ALA A 10 63.65 -3.41 -72.89
C ALA A 10 64.69 -3.62 -74.01
N SER A 11 64.73 -2.68 -74.97
CA SER A 11 65.68 -2.72 -76.10
C SER A 11 66.33 -1.34 -76.29
N PHE A 12 67.64 -1.33 -76.58
CA PHE A 12 68.44 -0.11 -76.67
C PHE A 12 68.96 0.10 -78.09
N ARG A 13 69.03 1.36 -78.54
CA ARG A 13 69.57 1.68 -79.87
C ARG A 13 71.08 1.44 -79.90
N LYS A 14 71.62 0.97 -81.02
CA LYS A 14 73.06 0.72 -81.16
C LYS A 14 73.83 2.03 -81.36
N SER A 15 74.98 2.16 -80.71
CA SER A 15 75.93 3.26 -80.91
C SER A 15 77.08 2.78 -81.80
N GLY A 16 77.16 3.30 -83.03
CA GLY A 16 78.29 3.06 -83.94
C GLY A 16 78.64 1.59 -84.21
N PHE A 17 79.94 1.29 -84.32
CA PHE A 17 80.49 -0.01 -84.76
C PHE A 17 80.29 -1.15 -83.75
N SER A 18 80.11 -0.86 -82.46
CA SER A 18 79.80 -1.86 -81.43
C SER A 18 79.40 -1.19 -80.12
N GLY A 19 78.13 -1.32 -79.70
CA GLY A 19 77.66 -0.88 -78.39
C GLY A 19 76.19 -0.47 -78.40
N TYR A 20 75.64 -0.30 -77.20
CA TYR A 20 74.35 0.38 -76.99
C TYR A 20 74.59 1.87 -76.72
N ARG A 21 73.62 2.72 -77.05
CA ARG A 21 73.64 4.14 -76.66
C ARG A 21 73.51 4.24 -75.15
N THR A 22 74.52 4.84 -74.51
CA THR A 22 74.57 5.04 -73.06
C THR A 22 73.37 5.84 -72.58
N ASP A 23 72.97 6.90 -73.31
CA ASP A 23 71.83 7.74 -72.94
C ASP A 23 70.50 6.96 -72.80
N ASP A 24 70.24 6.00 -73.69
CA ASP A 24 69.00 5.21 -73.68
C ASP A 24 69.01 4.17 -72.54
N VAL A 25 70.19 3.68 -72.18
CA VAL A 25 70.39 2.77 -71.03
C VAL A 25 70.23 3.54 -69.73
N ASP A 26 70.89 4.70 -69.59
CA ASP A 26 70.82 5.54 -68.40
C ASP A 26 69.38 5.99 -68.12
N GLN A 27 68.65 6.42 -69.16
CA GLN A 27 67.22 6.77 -69.03
C GLN A 27 66.36 5.60 -68.55
N PHE A 28 66.62 4.38 -69.05
CA PHE A 28 65.89 3.19 -68.61
C PHE A 28 66.24 2.82 -67.16
N ILE A 29 67.50 2.91 -66.76
CA ILE A 29 67.93 2.67 -65.37
C ILE A 29 67.28 3.67 -64.41
N ASP A 30 67.18 4.95 -64.80
CA ASP A 30 66.48 5.95 -64.02
C ASP A 30 64.98 5.61 -63.86
N GLN A 31 64.32 5.18 -64.94
CA GLN A 31 62.92 4.77 -64.87
C GLN A 31 62.70 3.50 -64.01
N VAL A 32 63.63 2.53 -64.07
CA VAL A 32 63.60 1.34 -63.21
C VAL A 32 63.77 1.73 -61.75
N LYS A 33 64.71 2.64 -61.45
CA LYS A 33 64.94 3.17 -60.10
C LYS A 33 63.70 3.88 -59.57
N GLU A 34 63.12 4.80 -60.34
CA GLU A 34 61.87 5.49 -59.96
C GLU A 34 60.72 4.52 -59.72
N SER A 35 60.60 3.49 -60.56
CA SER A 35 59.55 2.47 -60.43
C SER A 35 59.74 1.61 -59.18
N TYR A 36 60.98 1.27 -58.83
CA TYR A 36 61.32 0.53 -57.62
C TYR A 36 61.12 1.39 -56.36
N ASP A 37 61.54 2.66 -56.38
CA ASP A 37 61.32 3.60 -55.28
C ASP A 37 59.82 3.80 -55.02
N ALA A 38 59.02 3.93 -56.08
CA ALA A 38 57.57 4.04 -55.97
C ALA A 38 56.92 2.73 -55.46
N LEU A 39 57.47 1.56 -55.80
CA LEU A 39 57.01 0.27 -55.26
C LEU A 39 57.31 0.18 -53.76
N LEU A 40 58.53 0.52 -53.33
CA LEU A 40 58.90 0.54 -51.92
C LEU A 40 58.00 1.48 -51.11
N LYS A 41 57.68 2.65 -51.67
CA LYS A 41 56.75 3.59 -51.04
C LYS A 41 55.35 3.00 -50.88
N LYS A 42 54.82 2.36 -51.94
CA LYS A 42 53.51 1.70 -51.89
C LYS A 42 53.47 0.53 -50.90
N ASP A 43 54.52 -0.27 -50.82
CA ASP A 43 54.63 -1.37 -49.85
C ASP A 43 54.64 -0.86 -48.41
N LEU A 44 55.29 0.28 -48.16
CA LEU A 44 55.29 0.92 -46.84
C LEU A 44 53.90 1.47 -46.49
N GLU A 45 53.25 2.19 -47.41
CA GLU A 45 51.87 2.69 -47.24
C GLU A 45 50.88 1.52 -47.01
N GLN A 46 51.03 0.41 -47.72
CA GLN A 46 50.18 -0.76 -47.56
C GLN A 46 50.39 -1.45 -46.20
N LYS A 47 51.63 -1.53 -45.71
CA LYS A 47 51.93 -2.04 -44.36
C LYS A 47 51.30 -1.16 -43.29
N GLU A 48 51.42 0.16 -43.42
CA GLU A 48 50.77 1.09 -42.48
C GLU A 48 49.25 0.97 -42.50
N ALA A 49 48.64 0.85 -43.67
CA ALA A 49 47.19 0.64 -43.80
C ALA A 49 46.75 -0.70 -43.18
N TYR A 50 47.53 -1.77 -43.38
CA TYR A 50 47.26 -3.07 -42.79
C TYR A 50 47.31 -3.03 -41.25
N GLU A 51 48.34 -2.41 -40.68
CA GLU A 51 48.46 -2.27 -39.22
C GLU A 51 47.31 -1.42 -38.64
N ARG A 52 46.89 -0.35 -39.32
CA ARG A 52 45.72 0.44 -38.91
C ARG A 52 44.44 -0.39 -38.92
N LEU A 53 44.19 -1.13 -40.00
CA LEU A 53 43.00 -1.96 -40.12
C LEU A 53 42.99 -3.09 -39.08
N LYS A 54 44.15 -3.67 -38.79
CA LYS A 54 44.29 -4.69 -37.75
C LYS A 54 43.98 -4.11 -36.37
N ALA A 55 44.52 -2.93 -36.04
CA ALA A 55 44.23 -2.27 -34.77
C ALA A 55 42.73 -1.92 -34.63
N GLU A 56 42.08 -1.46 -35.70
CA GLU A 56 40.64 -1.20 -35.71
C GLU A 56 39.84 -2.49 -35.51
N ASN A 57 40.23 -3.59 -36.16
CA ASN A 57 39.56 -4.87 -36.01
C ASN A 57 39.66 -5.38 -34.56
N GLU A 58 40.85 -5.29 -33.95
CA GLU A 58 41.04 -5.63 -32.53
C GLU A 58 40.16 -4.79 -31.60
N GLN A 59 40.05 -3.48 -31.85
CA GLN A 59 39.15 -2.60 -31.09
C GLN A 59 37.67 -2.97 -31.27
N LEU A 60 37.24 -3.30 -32.48
CA LEU A 60 35.86 -3.71 -32.77
C LEU A 60 35.53 -5.05 -32.11
N LEU A 61 36.45 -6.01 -32.15
CA LEU A 61 36.30 -7.29 -31.47
C LEU A 61 36.14 -7.10 -29.96
N GLU A 62 36.92 -6.20 -29.36
CA GLU A 62 36.80 -5.93 -27.92
C GLU A 62 35.46 -5.26 -27.57
N LYS A 63 35.01 -4.30 -28.39
CA LYS A 63 33.66 -3.72 -28.24
C LYS A 63 32.57 -4.78 -28.36
N MET A 64 32.70 -5.71 -29.30
CA MET A 64 31.75 -6.82 -29.46
C MET A 64 31.71 -7.72 -28.22
N LYS A 65 32.85 -8.05 -27.62
CA LYS A 65 32.88 -8.85 -26.39
C LYS A 65 32.19 -8.13 -25.23
N ILE A 66 32.46 -6.84 -25.05
CA ILE A 66 31.83 -6.03 -24.00
C ILE A 66 30.31 -5.97 -24.22
N LEU A 67 29.87 -5.77 -25.46
CA LEU A 67 28.44 -5.75 -25.79
C LEU A 67 27.79 -7.11 -25.55
N ALA A 68 28.45 -8.21 -25.93
CA ALA A 68 27.94 -9.56 -25.67
C ALA A 68 27.82 -9.85 -24.17
N ALA A 69 28.81 -9.45 -23.36
CA ALA A 69 28.75 -9.57 -21.90
C ALA A 69 27.58 -8.77 -21.31
N LYS A 70 27.40 -7.51 -21.72
CA LYS A 70 26.27 -6.68 -21.27
C LYS A 70 24.91 -7.26 -21.64
N VAL A 71 24.79 -7.87 -22.82
CA VAL A 71 23.56 -8.54 -23.22
C VAL A 71 23.26 -9.69 -22.27
N GLU A 72 24.25 -10.50 -21.90
CA GLU A 72 24.05 -11.59 -20.93
C GLU A 72 23.67 -11.05 -19.54
N ASP A 73 24.34 -10.00 -19.06
CA ASP A 73 24.01 -9.33 -17.80
C ASP A 73 22.53 -8.87 -17.79
N TYR A 74 22.06 -8.24 -18.88
CA TYR A 74 20.66 -7.83 -19.00
C TYR A 74 19.69 -9.01 -19.03
N ARG A 75 20.07 -10.16 -19.60
CA ARG A 75 19.23 -11.36 -19.56
C ARG A 75 19.10 -11.91 -18.14
N LEU A 76 20.19 -11.92 -17.38
CA LEU A 76 20.18 -12.35 -15.97
C LEU A 76 19.33 -11.40 -15.12
N GLU A 77 19.47 -10.09 -15.31
CA GLU A 77 18.65 -9.07 -14.63
C GLU A 77 17.17 -9.23 -14.98
N GLU A 78 16.84 -9.48 -16.25
CA GLU A 78 15.47 -9.73 -16.69
C GLU A 78 14.86 -10.95 -15.97
N ASP A 79 15.62 -12.03 -15.83
CA ASP A 79 15.18 -13.23 -15.13
C ASP A 79 15.03 -13.00 -13.61
N GLU A 80 15.91 -12.22 -12.99
CA GLU A 80 15.77 -11.78 -11.60
C GLU A 80 14.49 -10.96 -11.39
N ILE A 81 14.22 -9.99 -12.28
CA ILE A 81 13.00 -9.17 -12.23
C ILE A 81 11.75 -10.04 -12.39
N LYS A 82 11.76 -11.00 -13.32
CA LYS A 82 10.64 -11.95 -13.50
C LYS A 82 10.40 -12.76 -12.22
N ASN A 83 11.47 -13.26 -11.60
CA ASN A 83 11.38 -14.04 -10.36
C ASN A 83 10.86 -13.18 -9.19
N ALA A 84 11.31 -11.93 -9.08
CA ALA A 84 10.83 -10.98 -8.09
C ALA A 84 9.35 -10.67 -8.31
N LEU A 85 8.90 -10.46 -9.54
CA LEU A 85 7.50 -10.20 -9.88
C LEU A 85 6.59 -11.38 -9.50
N VAL A 86 6.99 -12.60 -9.84
CA VAL A 86 6.24 -13.81 -9.48
C VAL A 86 6.16 -13.96 -7.95
N SER A 87 7.25 -13.66 -7.25
CA SER A 87 7.29 -13.73 -5.78
C SER A 87 6.40 -12.66 -5.14
N ALA A 88 6.43 -11.43 -5.65
CA ALA A 88 5.57 -10.34 -5.21
C ALA A 88 4.08 -10.67 -5.45
N GLN A 89 3.74 -11.26 -6.61
CA GLN A 89 2.38 -11.71 -6.89
C GLN A 89 1.94 -12.79 -5.89
N LYS A 90 2.76 -13.82 -5.65
CA LYS A 90 2.46 -14.87 -4.67
C LYS A 90 2.27 -14.31 -3.27
N LEU A 91 3.11 -13.34 -2.87
CA LEU A 91 2.99 -12.67 -1.58
C LEU A 91 1.69 -11.86 -1.48
N GLY A 92 1.34 -11.13 -2.54
CA GLY A 92 0.07 -10.41 -2.65
C GLY A 92 -1.14 -11.34 -2.53
N ASP A 93 -1.15 -12.45 -3.27
CA ASP A 93 -2.22 -13.46 -3.21
C ASP A 93 -2.32 -14.11 -1.82
N ALA A 94 -1.18 -14.40 -1.18
CA ALA A 94 -1.14 -14.94 0.17
C ALA A 94 -1.71 -13.94 1.19
N SER A 95 -1.32 -12.66 1.11
CA SER A 95 -1.81 -11.58 1.97
C SER A 95 -3.32 -11.36 1.81
N ILE A 96 -3.83 -11.38 0.58
CA ILE A 96 -5.27 -11.27 0.30
C ILE A 96 -6.02 -12.47 0.89
N ARG A 97 -5.51 -13.69 0.71
CA ARG A 97 -6.13 -14.90 1.26
C ARG A 97 -6.17 -14.87 2.78
N GLU A 98 -5.06 -14.50 3.42
CA GLU A 98 -4.97 -14.38 4.88
C GLU A 98 -5.94 -13.31 5.40
N SER A 99 -5.98 -12.14 4.77
CA SER A 99 -6.89 -11.05 5.15
C SER A 99 -8.35 -11.45 5.01
N ARG A 100 -8.72 -12.15 3.93
CA ARG A 100 -10.07 -12.70 3.74
C ARG A 100 -10.43 -13.73 4.81
N HIS A 101 -9.49 -14.62 5.15
CA HIS A 101 -9.70 -15.60 6.20
C HIS A 101 -9.90 -14.95 7.57
N LYS A 102 -9.07 -13.96 7.94
CA LYS A 102 -9.23 -13.17 9.16
C LYS A 102 -10.57 -12.45 9.19
N ALA A 103 -10.98 -11.82 8.09
CA ALA A 103 -12.27 -11.16 7.99
C ALA A 103 -13.44 -12.14 8.20
N GLU A 104 -13.37 -13.33 7.59
CA GLU A 104 -14.38 -14.38 7.77
C GLU A 104 -14.47 -14.84 9.24
N ILE A 105 -13.34 -15.03 9.92
CA ILE A 105 -13.30 -15.36 11.35
C ILE A 105 -13.95 -14.26 12.18
N ILE A 106 -13.61 -12.99 11.94
CA ILE A 106 -14.18 -11.85 12.67
C ILE A 106 -15.70 -11.80 12.49
N VAL A 107 -16.19 -11.98 11.27
CA VAL A 107 -17.64 -12.00 11.00
C VAL A 107 -18.32 -13.17 11.70
N LYS A 108 -17.73 -14.36 11.67
CA LYS A 108 -18.27 -15.54 12.37
C LYS A 108 -18.30 -15.32 13.89
N ASP A 109 -17.23 -14.81 14.48
CA ASP A 109 -17.16 -14.52 15.91
C ASP A 109 -18.17 -13.44 16.32
N ALA A 110 -18.31 -12.38 15.51
CA ALA A 110 -19.31 -11.34 15.73
C ALA A 110 -20.74 -11.92 15.67
N ASN A 111 -21.03 -12.80 14.71
CA ASN A 111 -22.34 -13.46 14.61
C ASN A 111 -22.63 -14.36 15.81
N ILE A 112 -21.66 -15.17 16.25
CA ILE A 112 -21.81 -16.03 17.43
C ILE A 112 -22.07 -15.19 18.69
N LYS A 113 -21.32 -14.09 18.86
CA LYS A 113 -21.52 -13.15 19.97
C LYS A 113 -22.91 -12.51 19.93
N ALA A 114 -23.33 -12.05 18.75
CA ALA A 114 -24.67 -11.48 18.57
C ALA A 114 -25.77 -12.49 18.89
N GLU A 115 -25.66 -13.73 18.40
CA GLU A 115 -26.61 -14.80 18.69
C GLU A 115 -26.66 -15.13 20.18
N ARG A 116 -25.52 -15.16 20.86
CA ARG A 116 -25.44 -15.36 22.31
C ARG A 116 -26.12 -14.23 23.09
N ILE A 117 -25.91 -12.98 22.68
CA ILE A 117 -26.58 -11.81 23.29
C ILE A 117 -28.10 -11.91 23.10
N ILE A 118 -28.56 -12.21 21.88
CA ILE A 118 -29.99 -12.35 21.58
C ILE A 118 -30.61 -13.50 22.40
N SER A 119 -29.93 -14.64 22.48
CA SER A 119 -30.39 -15.78 23.29
C SER A 119 -30.48 -15.42 24.77
N GLY A 120 -29.47 -14.75 25.32
CA GLY A 120 -29.47 -14.27 26.71
C GLY A 120 -30.60 -13.27 26.99
N ALA A 121 -30.82 -12.32 26.08
CA ALA A 121 -31.91 -11.35 26.19
C ALA A 121 -33.28 -12.03 26.14
N LYS A 122 -33.49 -12.97 25.21
CA LYS A 122 -34.73 -13.77 25.14
C LYS A 122 -34.97 -14.55 26.44
N GLN A 123 -33.94 -15.19 26.98
CA GLN A 123 -34.06 -15.91 28.24
C GLN A 123 -34.44 -14.98 29.40
N SER A 124 -33.77 -13.83 29.53
CA SER A 124 -34.09 -12.82 30.55
C SER A 124 -35.54 -12.31 30.44
N VAL A 125 -36.01 -12.05 29.22
CA VAL A 125 -37.42 -11.67 28.99
C VAL A 125 -38.38 -12.76 29.45
N THR A 126 -38.09 -14.04 29.15
CA THR A 126 -38.94 -15.14 29.62
C THR A 126 -38.92 -15.32 31.14
N GLU A 127 -37.78 -15.07 31.78
CA GLU A 127 -37.66 -15.12 33.25
C GLU A 127 -38.47 -13.98 33.89
N GLN A 128 -38.32 -12.75 33.40
CA GLN A 128 -39.08 -11.59 33.88
C GLN A 128 -40.59 -11.73 33.64
N GLN A 129 -41.01 -12.33 32.52
CA GLN A 129 -42.42 -12.61 32.26
C GLN A 129 -42.99 -13.59 33.31
N LYS A 130 -42.24 -14.64 33.67
CA LYS A 130 -42.64 -15.59 34.72
C LYS A 130 -42.69 -14.93 36.10
N GLU A 131 -41.74 -14.06 36.42
CA GLU A 131 -41.75 -13.30 37.67
C GLU A 131 -42.95 -12.35 37.74
N MET A 132 -43.27 -11.68 36.64
CA MET A 132 -44.44 -10.80 36.53
C MET A 132 -45.74 -11.58 36.76
N GLU A 133 -45.90 -12.75 36.14
CA GLU A 133 -47.05 -13.64 36.35
C GLU A 133 -47.16 -14.10 37.81
N ARG A 134 -46.04 -14.49 38.43
CA ARG A 134 -46.00 -14.87 39.84
C ARG A 134 -46.42 -13.71 40.75
N LEU A 135 -45.96 -12.49 40.46
CA LEU A 135 -46.31 -11.30 41.23
C LEU A 135 -47.79 -10.96 41.08
N GLN A 136 -48.34 -11.03 39.86
CA GLN A 136 -49.77 -10.84 39.60
C GLN A 136 -50.62 -11.86 40.38
N GLN A 137 -50.22 -13.13 40.40
CA GLN A 137 -50.89 -14.16 41.19
C GLN A 137 -50.84 -13.83 42.69
N THR A 138 -49.68 -13.42 43.19
CA THR A 138 -49.51 -13.04 44.62
C THR A 138 -50.38 -11.84 45.00
N VAL A 139 -50.50 -10.83 44.12
CA VAL A 139 -51.37 -9.68 44.32
C VAL A 139 -52.84 -10.11 44.31
N SER A 140 -53.24 -10.99 43.40
CA SER A 140 -54.60 -11.55 43.34
C SER A 140 -54.96 -12.35 44.60
N ASP A 141 -54.03 -13.17 45.07
CA ASP A 141 -54.18 -13.97 46.31
C ASP A 141 -54.27 -13.05 47.54
N PHE A 142 -53.44 -12.00 47.61
CA PHE A 142 -53.50 -11.01 48.68
C PHE A 142 -54.85 -10.27 48.68
N ARG A 143 -55.32 -9.81 47.51
CA ARG A 143 -56.62 -9.17 47.36
C ARG A 143 -57.75 -10.09 47.83
N SER A 144 -57.70 -11.36 47.46
CA SER A 144 -58.70 -12.36 47.84
C SER A 144 -58.70 -12.61 49.35
N LYS A 145 -57.52 -12.73 49.97
CA LYS A 145 -57.36 -12.85 51.43
C LYS A 145 -57.90 -11.62 52.17
N LEU A 146 -57.58 -10.42 51.68
CA LEU A 146 -58.03 -9.16 52.28
C LEU A 146 -59.56 -9.02 52.22
N LEU A 147 -60.18 -9.32 51.07
CA LEU A 147 -61.63 -9.35 50.94
C LEU A 147 -62.29 -10.40 51.84
N GLY A 148 -61.65 -11.56 52.01
CA GLY A 148 -62.10 -12.59 52.95
C GLY A 148 -62.13 -12.07 54.40
N LEU A 149 -61.02 -11.45 54.84
CA LEU A 149 -60.90 -10.87 56.18
C LEU A 149 -61.94 -9.75 56.42
N TYR A 150 -62.17 -8.88 55.44
CA TYR A 150 -63.20 -7.85 55.56
C TYR A 150 -64.61 -8.43 55.66
N LYS A 151 -64.92 -9.49 54.91
CA LYS A 151 -66.21 -10.18 55.04
C LYS A 151 -66.38 -10.80 56.42
N GLU A 152 -65.34 -11.44 56.94
CA GLU A 152 -65.32 -11.99 58.30
C GLU A 152 -65.56 -10.90 59.35
N HIS A 153 -64.86 -9.77 59.25
CA HIS A 153 -65.08 -8.62 60.13
C HIS A 153 -66.50 -8.05 60.03
N LEU A 154 -67.07 -7.95 58.82
CA LEU A 154 -68.48 -7.55 58.62
C LEU A 154 -69.44 -8.52 59.30
N THR A 155 -69.23 -9.83 59.16
CA THR A 155 -70.08 -10.83 59.84
C THR A 155 -69.99 -10.74 61.36
N LEU A 156 -68.82 -10.44 61.91
CA LEU A 156 -68.63 -10.22 63.35
C LEU A 156 -69.34 -8.93 63.81
N ILE A 157 -69.31 -7.87 63.00
CA ILE A 157 -70.00 -6.60 63.29
C ILE A 157 -71.51 -6.77 63.25
N ASP A 158 -72.05 -7.45 62.23
CA ASP A 158 -73.49 -7.74 62.15
C ASP A 158 -73.98 -8.67 63.28
N ALA A 159 -73.08 -9.51 63.82
CA ALA A 159 -73.34 -10.34 64.99
C ALA A 159 -73.29 -9.56 66.32
N LEU A 160 -72.81 -8.31 66.33
CA LEU A 160 -72.97 -7.44 67.49
C LEU A 160 -74.44 -6.99 67.56
N PRO A 161 -75.12 -7.18 68.71
CA PRO A 161 -76.51 -6.78 68.84
C PRO A 161 -76.64 -5.28 68.58
N ALA A 162 -77.43 -4.91 67.57
CA ALA A 162 -77.77 -3.53 67.30
C ALA A 162 -78.51 -2.95 68.53
N HIS A 163 -77.78 -2.27 69.40
CA HIS A 163 -78.40 -1.38 70.36
C HIS A 163 -78.97 -0.23 69.56
N LYS A 164 -80.28 -0.23 69.38
CA LYS A 164 -81.06 0.92 68.94
C LYS A 164 -81.33 1.74 70.19
N PRO A 165 -80.59 2.83 70.47
CA PRO A 165 -81.06 3.80 71.43
C PRO A 165 -82.19 4.60 70.76
N GLU A 166 -83.39 4.35 71.29
CA GLU A 166 -84.53 5.24 71.19
C GLU A 166 -84.17 6.63 71.72
N ALA A 167 -84.70 7.63 71.04
CA ALA A 167 -84.39 9.04 71.23
C ALA A 167 -84.93 9.60 72.55
N ALA A 168 -84.15 10.46 73.20
CA ALA A 168 -84.67 11.62 73.95
C ALA A 168 -83.57 12.71 74.07
N PRO A 169 -83.95 14.00 74.18
CA PRO A 169 -83.18 15.12 73.64
C PRO A 169 -82.38 15.95 74.66
N VAL A 170 -81.48 16.80 74.10
CA VAL A 170 -80.81 18.03 74.59
C VAL A 170 -79.79 17.97 75.76
N PRO A 171 -78.80 18.89 75.87
CA PRO A 171 -78.47 20.07 75.04
C PRO A 171 -77.02 20.16 74.51
N VAL A 172 -76.87 20.98 73.47
CA VAL A 172 -75.61 21.56 72.94
C VAL A 172 -74.78 22.25 74.03
N GLN A 173 -73.51 21.85 74.17
CA GLN A 173 -72.43 22.72 74.65
C GLN A 173 -71.17 22.51 73.81
N ASN A 174 -70.66 23.64 73.33
CA ASN A 174 -69.47 23.82 72.51
C ASN A 174 -68.21 23.27 73.19
N ALA A 175 -67.39 22.55 72.43
CA ALA A 175 -65.95 22.47 72.64
C ALA A 175 -65.28 22.30 71.27
N GLU A 176 -65.00 23.45 70.68
CA GLU A 176 -64.20 23.68 69.49
C GLU A 176 -62.77 23.22 69.78
N VAL A 177 -62.32 22.12 69.15
CA VAL A 177 -60.90 21.75 69.13
C VAL A 177 -60.36 22.11 67.75
N LEU A 178 -59.82 23.32 67.71
CA LEU A 178 -58.90 23.81 66.70
C LEU A 178 -57.71 22.85 66.60
N VAL A 179 -57.51 22.22 65.44
CA VAL A 179 -56.19 21.75 65.03
C VAL A 179 -55.57 22.91 64.25
N PRO A 180 -54.46 23.50 64.74
CA PRO A 180 -53.83 24.62 64.07
C PRO A 180 -53.09 24.14 62.82
N GLU A 181 -53.43 24.78 61.71
CA GLU A 181 -52.60 24.93 60.53
C GLU A 181 -51.25 25.59 60.90
N PRO A 182 -50.11 25.10 60.40
CA PRO A 182 -48.97 25.97 60.16
C PRO A 182 -48.68 26.03 58.66
N ALA A 183 -49.12 27.16 58.10
CA ALA A 183 -48.38 28.01 57.18
C ALA A 183 -47.28 27.35 56.32
N SER A 184 -47.54 27.30 55.02
CA SER A 184 -46.51 27.57 54.02
C SER A 184 -45.84 28.92 54.29
N PRO A 185 -44.52 29.03 54.04
CA PRO A 185 -44.13 29.88 52.93
C PRO A 185 -43.07 29.26 52.01
N SER A 186 -43.16 29.70 50.76
CA SER A 186 -42.27 29.44 49.63
C SER A 186 -41.02 30.37 49.68
N PRO A 187 -40.17 30.48 48.64
CA PRO A 187 -38.72 30.34 48.74
C PRO A 187 -37.95 31.67 48.54
N ALA A 188 -36.79 31.82 49.17
CA ALA A 188 -35.78 32.82 48.85
C ALA A 188 -34.47 32.33 49.49
N ALA A 189 -33.45 31.96 48.72
CA ALA A 189 -32.43 32.85 48.15
C ALA A 189 -31.43 33.33 49.21
N GLU A 190 -30.16 33.45 48.79
CA GLU A 190 -28.92 33.62 49.59
C GLU A 190 -28.35 32.26 50.05
N GLU A 191 -27.13 31.87 49.64
CA GLU A 191 -25.91 32.63 49.82
C GLU A 191 -24.89 32.38 48.70
N GLU A 192 -24.40 33.50 48.16
CA GLU A 192 -23.21 33.63 47.34
C GLU A 192 -22.06 34.02 48.29
N ALA A 193 -21.00 33.21 48.37
CA ALA A 193 -19.73 33.63 48.96
C ALA A 193 -18.56 32.84 48.33
N GLN A 194 -17.72 33.57 47.61
CA GLN A 194 -16.46 33.14 46.97
C GLN A 194 -15.28 33.12 48.00
N PRO A 195 -14.01 33.02 47.60
CA PRO A 195 -13.22 31.80 47.39
C PRO A 195 -11.94 31.77 48.28
N LEU A 196 -11.16 30.67 48.27
CA LEU A 196 -9.67 30.62 48.26
C LEU A 196 -9.14 29.18 48.50
N GLU A 197 -8.33 28.71 47.53
CA GLU A 197 -7.07 27.90 47.57
C GLU A 197 -6.72 27.05 48.83
N GLU A 198 -6.10 25.86 48.82
CA GLU A 198 -5.41 25.01 47.83
C GLU A 198 -5.11 23.64 48.50
N SER A 199 -5.23 22.52 47.78
CA SER A 199 -4.30 21.36 47.83
C SER A 199 -4.82 20.21 46.95
N ALA A 200 -4.02 19.87 45.93
CA ALA A 200 -4.15 18.69 45.06
C ALA A 200 -3.44 17.46 45.71
N PRO A 201 -3.42 16.22 45.14
CA PRO A 201 -3.74 15.86 43.74
C PRO A 201 -4.38 14.46 43.48
N SER A 202 -4.51 14.16 42.17
CA SER A 202 -4.91 12.92 41.45
C SER A 202 -6.38 12.89 41.02
N GLU A 203 -6.78 12.65 39.77
CA GLU A 203 -6.16 11.86 38.70
C GLU A 203 -6.79 12.26 37.34
N LYS A 204 -5.98 12.55 36.32
CA LYS A 204 -6.43 12.99 34.98
C LYS A 204 -6.67 11.79 34.06
N GLN A 205 -7.88 11.67 33.53
CA GLN A 205 -8.15 11.04 32.25
C GLN A 205 -7.91 12.06 31.14
N ASP A 206 -6.99 11.78 30.23
CA ASP A 206 -7.13 12.03 28.79
C ASP A 206 -5.97 11.33 28.07
N ARG A 207 -6.25 10.11 27.59
CA ARG A 207 -5.37 9.35 26.71
C ARG A 207 -5.57 9.86 25.29
N LEU A 208 -4.73 10.79 24.87
CA LEU A 208 -4.42 11.03 23.46
C LEU A 208 -3.58 9.85 22.94
N PHE A 209 -4.05 9.24 21.87
CA PHE A 209 -3.36 8.17 21.15
C PHE A 209 -2.08 8.70 20.49
N ASN A 210 -0.92 8.39 21.08
CA ASN A 210 0.34 8.26 20.35
C ASN A 210 0.75 6.79 20.42
N THR A 211 0.77 6.11 19.28
CA THR A 211 1.41 4.81 19.13
C THR A 211 2.76 5.05 18.47
N GLU A 212 3.78 5.26 19.29
CA GLU A 212 5.16 5.00 18.89
C GLU A 212 5.32 3.49 18.79
N VAL A 213 5.64 3.01 17.58
CA VAL A 213 6.04 1.62 17.37
C VAL A 213 7.56 1.59 17.56
N SER A 214 8.02 1.37 18.79
CA SER A 214 9.40 0.99 19.07
C SER A 214 9.42 -0.45 19.59
N ASN A 215 9.86 -1.35 18.71
CA ASN A 215 10.64 -2.56 18.99
C ASN A 215 10.79 -3.30 17.66
N PHE A 216 11.69 -2.79 16.82
CA PHE A 216 12.35 -3.58 15.78
C PHE A 216 13.84 -3.46 16.10
N ASP A 217 14.47 -4.58 16.45
CA ASP A 217 15.89 -4.68 16.82
C ASP A 217 16.78 -4.03 15.74
N GLU A 218 17.67 -3.14 16.17
CA GLU A 218 18.43 -2.20 15.33
C GLU A 218 19.92 -2.58 15.25
N ASP A 219 20.23 -3.85 14.96
CA ASP A 219 21.62 -4.33 14.92
C ASP A 219 21.98 -5.27 13.74
N ASP A 220 21.19 -5.34 12.65
CA ASP A 220 21.51 -6.27 11.54
C ASP A 220 21.44 -5.69 10.11
N PHE A 221 21.75 -4.40 9.93
CA PHE A 221 21.92 -3.82 8.58
C PHE A 221 23.39 -3.40 8.31
N PRO A 222 24.04 -3.91 7.24
CA PRO A 222 25.40 -3.51 6.88
C PRO A 222 25.44 -2.08 6.31
N PRO A 223 26.56 -1.34 6.46
CA PRO A 223 26.60 0.09 6.17
C PRO A 223 26.48 0.41 4.66
N GLU A 224 25.68 1.43 4.38
CA GLU A 224 25.23 1.91 3.07
C GLU A 224 26.34 2.35 2.11
N GLY A 225 26.20 1.97 0.84
CA GLY A 225 26.76 2.67 -0.31
C GLY A 225 25.76 3.72 -0.83
N LYS A 226 26.24 4.94 -1.06
CA LYS A 226 25.44 6.13 -1.44
C LYS A 226 24.50 5.88 -2.65
N PRO A 227 23.24 6.33 -2.63
CA PRO A 227 22.37 6.29 -3.81
C PRO A 227 22.79 7.32 -4.86
N LYS A 228 22.92 6.89 -6.12
CA LYS A 228 23.12 7.79 -7.27
C LYS A 228 21.78 8.45 -7.61
N HIS A 229 21.75 9.77 -7.54
CA HIS A 229 20.63 10.62 -7.94
C HIS A 229 20.26 10.35 -9.41
N PHE A 230 19.02 9.93 -9.68
CA PHE A 230 18.50 9.82 -11.04
C PHE A 230 18.24 11.23 -11.56
N SER A 231 18.99 11.66 -12.58
CA SER A 231 18.76 12.94 -13.25
C SER A 231 17.47 12.88 -14.06
N SER A 232 16.61 13.86 -13.83
CA SER A 232 15.40 14.20 -14.58
C SER A 232 15.54 13.98 -16.09
N ILE A 233 14.76 13.06 -16.64
CA ILE A 233 14.51 12.94 -18.07
C ILE A 233 13.63 14.13 -18.48
N GLN A 234 14.15 15.04 -19.29
CA GLN A 234 13.36 16.05 -19.98
C GLN A 234 12.74 15.40 -21.21
N PHE A 235 11.41 15.31 -21.24
CA PHE A 235 10.64 15.03 -22.45
C PHE A 235 10.65 16.30 -23.31
N SER A 236 11.26 16.23 -24.49
CA SER A 236 11.18 17.31 -25.50
C SER A 236 9.95 17.06 -26.37
N ASP A 237 8.98 17.96 -26.28
CA ASP A 237 7.89 18.14 -27.23
C ASP A 237 8.46 18.65 -28.56
N GLU A 238 8.68 17.76 -29.53
CA GLU A 238 8.78 18.12 -30.95
C GLU A 238 8.09 17.03 -31.79
N ASP A 239 6.76 17.08 -31.82
CA ASP A 239 5.94 16.60 -32.93
C ASP A 239 5.90 17.71 -34.00
N GLU A 240 6.62 17.55 -35.11
CA GLU A 240 6.25 18.18 -36.40
C GLU A 240 7.10 17.59 -37.55
N THR A 241 6.54 16.60 -38.23
CA THR A 241 6.36 16.57 -39.70
C THR A 241 5.85 15.19 -40.11
N ALA A 242 4.53 15.13 -40.26
CA ALA A 242 3.88 14.11 -41.06
C ALA A 242 4.17 14.40 -42.54
N ASP A 243 4.86 13.49 -43.22
CA ASP A 243 4.69 13.30 -44.65
C ASP A 243 4.42 11.81 -44.88
N GLY A 244 3.17 11.54 -45.25
CA GLY A 244 2.72 10.22 -45.63
C GLY A 244 3.06 9.94 -47.08
N GLU A 245 3.66 8.78 -47.32
CA GLU A 245 3.53 8.09 -48.61
C GLU A 245 3.00 6.67 -48.37
N ASP A 246 1.72 6.56 -48.69
CA ASP A 246 0.97 5.42 -49.22
C ASP A 246 1.80 4.19 -49.65
N SER A 247 1.51 3.05 -49.05
CA SER A 247 1.57 1.75 -49.75
C SER A 247 0.74 0.72 -49.00
N SER A 248 -0.56 0.76 -49.27
CA SER A 248 -1.49 -0.31 -48.96
C SER A 248 -1.32 -1.48 -49.93
N GLU A 249 -0.59 -2.52 -49.52
CA GLU A 249 -0.70 -3.86 -50.14
C GLU A 249 -0.90 -4.91 -49.04
N GLY A 250 -2.15 -5.39 -48.94
CA GLY A 250 -2.53 -6.46 -48.05
C GLY A 250 -2.08 -7.82 -48.55
N ILE A 251 -1.75 -8.72 -47.62
CA ILE A 251 -1.69 -10.16 -47.87
C ILE A 251 -2.32 -10.90 -46.67
N TYR A 252 -3.55 -11.35 -46.92
CA TYR A 252 -4.15 -12.66 -46.61
C TYR A 252 -3.82 -13.38 -45.29
N ASP A 253 -4.82 -13.33 -44.43
CA ASP A 253 -5.57 -14.48 -43.89
C ASP A 253 -5.24 -15.86 -44.51
N ARG A 254 -4.88 -16.84 -43.67
CA ARG A 254 -4.85 -18.27 -44.02
C ARG A 254 -5.19 -19.13 -42.79
N HIS A 255 -6.40 -19.68 -42.85
CA HIS A 255 -6.89 -21.01 -42.42
C HIS A 255 -6.26 -21.69 -41.20
#